data_AF-A0A9E0CEF9-F1
#
_entry.id   AF-A0A9E0CEF9-F1
#
_cell.length_a   1.000
_cell.length_b   1.000
_cell.length_c   1.000
_cell.angle_alpha   90.00
_cell.angle_beta   90.00
_cell.angle_gamma   90.00
#
_symmetry.space_group_name_H-M   'P 1'
#
loop_
_entity.id
_entity.type
_entity.pdbx_description
1 polymer ?
#
loop_
_entity_poly.entity_id
_entity_poly.type
_entity_poly.pdbx_seq_one_letter_code
_entity_poly.pdbx_strand_id
1 'polypeptide(L)'
;MRFKELLPDYNRISAYKGALRFHEPEDLSWRQSWGEHYGHLRPEIKIFSSDAFGTVYGLLGNESVCIFWPETGELENINSSIEEFFQFILDDPVNTIHYDLYVQAVKK
;
A
#
# COMPACT_ATOMS: atom_id res chain seq x y z
N MET A 1 1.02 10.13 -13.39
CA MET A 1 0.56 8.99 -12.58
C MET A 1 -0.77 8.45 -13.13
N ARG A 2 -0.78 7.78 -14.29
CA ARG A 2 -2.00 7.24 -14.93
C ARG A 2 -2.24 5.74 -14.65
N PHE A 3 -1.29 5.05 -14.02
CA PHE A 3 -1.37 3.59 -13.81
C PHE A 3 -2.42 3.17 -12.79
N LYS A 4 -2.68 3.98 -11.75
CA LYS A 4 -3.76 3.72 -10.78
C LYS A 4 -5.12 3.61 -11.46
N GLU A 5 -5.34 4.39 -12.52
CA GLU A 5 -6.61 4.43 -13.27
C GLU A 5 -6.87 3.16 -14.07
N LEU A 6 -5.84 2.33 -14.28
CA LEU A 6 -5.95 1.04 -14.96
C LEU A 6 -6.33 -0.09 -14.00
N LEU A 7 -6.24 0.14 -12.69
CA LEU A 7 -6.55 -0.87 -11.69
C LEU A 7 -8.08 -1.14 -11.67
N PRO A 8 -8.50 -2.41 -11.59
CA PRO A 8 -9.91 -2.78 -11.47
C PRO A 8 -10.63 -2.01 -10.34
N ASP A 9 -11.87 -1.57 -10.61
CA ASP A 9 -12.72 -0.84 -9.67
C ASP A 9 -12.11 0.46 -9.10
N TYR A 10 -11.13 1.05 -9.78
CA TYR A 10 -10.51 2.30 -9.33
C TYR A 10 -11.54 3.43 -9.19
N ASN A 11 -11.57 4.05 -8.00
CA ASN A 11 -12.50 5.13 -7.68
C ASN A 11 -11.83 6.35 -7.03
N ARG A 12 -10.53 6.56 -7.31
CA ARG A 12 -9.64 7.58 -6.71
C ARG A 12 -9.20 7.33 -5.27
N ILE A 13 -10.00 6.61 -4.48
CA ILE A 13 -9.70 6.31 -3.07
C ILE A 13 -9.21 4.87 -2.92
N SER A 14 -9.64 3.98 -3.82
CA SER A 14 -9.34 2.55 -3.75
C SER A 14 -9.41 1.90 -5.14
N ALA A 15 -8.94 0.65 -5.21
CA ALA A 15 -9.11 -0.29 -6.30
C ALA A 15 -9.48 -1.68 -5.73
N TYR A 16 -9.82 -2.63 -6.60
CA TYR A 16 -10.16 -4.02 -6.26
C TYR A 16 -11.25 -4.12 -5.18
N LYS A 17 -12.37 -3.44 -5.41
CA LYS A 17 -13.51 -3.35 -4.47
C LYS A 17 -13.14 -2.90 -3.05
N GLY A 18 -12.04 -2.16 -2.90
CA GLY A 18 -11.55 -1.70 -1.60
C GLY A 18 -10.42 -2.54 -1.01
N ALA A 19 -9.99 -3.61 -1.69
CA ALA A 19 -8.85 -4.43 -1.24
C ALA A 19 -7.51 -3.69 -1.30
N LEU A 20 -7.40 -2.66 -2.15
CA LEU A 20 -6.26 -1.75 -2.19
C LEU A 20 -6.76 -0.32 -1.99
N ARG A 21 -6.33 0.34 -0.91
CA ARG A 21 -6.66 1.73 -0.59
C ARG A 21 -5.47 2.64 -0.86
N PHE A 22 -5.72 3.80 -1.45
CA PHE A 22 -4.72 4.85 -1.66
C PHE A 22 -4.79 5.87 -0.52
N HIS A 23 -3.65 6.44 -0.18
CA HIS A 23 -3.52 7.43 0.90
C HIS A 23 -2.97 8.74 0.35
N GLU A 24 -3.61 9.83 0.73
CA GLU A 24 -3.03 11.17 0.66
C GLU A 24 -2.27 11.47 1.96
N PRO A 25 -1.38 12.47 1.99
CA PRO A 25 -0.62 12.82 3.20
C PRO A 25 -1.50 13.06 4.44
N GLU A 26 -2.71 13.59 4.25
CA GLU A 26 -3.67 13.84 5.33
C GLU A 26 -4.23 12.55 5.96
N ASP A 27 -4.32 11.45 5.21
CA ASP A 27 -4.85 10.15 5.68
C ASP A 27 -3.86 9.42 6.62
N LEU A 28 -2.65 9.94 6.73
CA LEU A 28 -1.53 9.32 7.41
C LEU A 28 -1.28 9.87 8.82
N SER A 29 -2.28 10.49 9.45
CA SER A 29 -2.20 11.01 10.82
C SER A 29 -1.80 9.93 11.85
N TRP A 30 -2.18 8.68 11.59
CA TRP A 30 -1.79 7.53 12.41
C TRP A 30 -0.27 7.33 12.47
N ARG A 31 0.51 7.79 11.47
CA ARG A 31 1.97 7.69 11.48
C ARG A 31 2.59 8.43 12.64
N GLN A 32 1.99 9.53 13.07
CA GLN A 32 2.47 10.29 14.22
C GLN A 32 2.25 9.48 15.50
N SER A 33 1.04 8.96 15.71
CA SER A 33 0.73 8.14 16.88
C SER A 33 1.55 6.84 16.91
N TRP A 34 1.71 6.17 15.76
CA TRP A 34 2.62 5.03 15.64
C TRP A 34 4.05 5.44 15.98
N GLY A 35 4.47 6.61 15.47
CA GLY A 35 5.72 7.31 15.73
C GLY A 35 6.07 7.46 17.22
N GLU A 36 5.08 7.90 17.98
CA GLU A 36 5.18 8.17 19.41
C GLU A 36 5.26 6.88 20.25
N HIS A 37 4.65 5.80 19.78
CA HIS A 37 4.58 4.53 20.52
C HIS A 37 5.71 3.55 20.19
N TYR A 38 6.12 3.47 18.92
CA TYR A 38 7.02 2.43 18.41
C TYR A 38 8.34 2.99 17.85
N GLY A 39 8.48 4.31 17.79
CA GLY A 39 9.64 5.01 17.22
C GLY A 39 9.32 5.69 15.89
N HIS A 40 10.24 6.45 15.31
CA HIS A 40 9.92 7.27 14.14
C HIS A 40 9.98 6.50 12.82
N LEU A 41 8.94 6.65 11.99
CA LEU A 41 9.01 6.30 10.57
C LEU A 41 10.13 7.11 9.91
N ARG A 42 10.96 6.44 9.11
CA ARG A 42 12.07 7.12 8.44
C ARG A 42 11.53 8.23 7.54
N PRO A 43 12.10 9.45 7.55
CA PRO A 43 11.60 10.58 6.75
C PRO A 43 11.66 10.33 5.24
N GLU A 44 12.44 9.33 4.81
CA GLU A 44 12.60 8.88 3.44
C GLU A 44 11.43 8.03 2.89
N ILE A 45 10.48 7.58 3.73
CA ILE A 45 9.31 6.82 3.26
C ILE A 45 8.07 7.70 3.05
N LYS A 46 7.54 7.65 1.82
CA LYS A 46 6.25 8.23 1.44
C LYS A 46 5.24 7.12 1.19
N ILE A 47 4.41 6.84 2.20
CA ILE A 47 3.32 5.87 2.10
C ILE A 47 2.30 6.36 1.06
N PHE A 48 1.85 5.47 0.18
CA PHE A 48 0.89 5.80 -0.88
C PHE A 48 -0.30 4.84 -0.97
N SER A 49 -0.21 3.64 -0.38
CA SER A 49 -1.33 2.69 -0.34
C SER A 49 -1.21 1.69 0.80
N SER A 50 -2.31 1.02 1.11
CA SER A 50 -2.32 -0.20 1.93
C SER A 50 -3.33 -1.19 1.37
N ASP A 51 -3.09 -2.47 1.60
CA ASP A 51 -4.09 -3.49 1.29
C ASP A 51 -5.11 -3.65 2.44
N ALA A 52 -6.10 -4.53 2.25
CA ALA A 52 -7.13 -4.83 3.25
C ALA A 52 -6.64 -5.65 4.45
N PHE A 53 -5.42 -6.19 4.41
CA PHE A 53 -4.82 -7.00 5.46
C PHE A 53 -3.82 -6.21 6.31
N GLY A 54 -3.59 -4.93 5.99
CA GLY A 54 -2.74 -4.04 6.75
C GLY A 54 -1.32 -3.91 6.22
N THR A 55 -1.00 -4.55 5.10
CA THR A 55 0.29 -4.33 4.42
C THR A 55 0.32 -2.90 3.88
N VAL A 56 1.32 -2.13 4.29
CA VAL A 56 1.48 -0.73 3.91
C VAL A 56 2.58 -0.59 2.86
N TYR A 57 2.29 0.10 1.77
CA TYR A 57 3.24 0.35 0.69
C TYR A 57 3.66 1.82 0.65
N GLY A 58 4.95 2.05 0.48
CA GLY A 58 5.52 3.39 0.37
C GLY A 58 6.64 3.47 -0.64
N LEU A 59 7.08 4.69 -0.91
CA LEU A 59 8.26 4.98 -1.72
C LEU A 59 9.43 5.34 -0.83
N LEU A 60 10.53 4.59 -0.97
CA LEU A 60 11.83 4.89 -0.39
C LEU A 60 12.59 5.83 -1.33
N GLY A 61 12.95 7.02 -0.84
CA GLY A 61 13.73 7.99 -1.62
C GLY A 61 13.02 8.55 -2.87
N ASN A 62 11.70 8.32 -3.01
CA ASN A 62 10.89 8.58 -4.22
C ASN A 62 11.21 7.67 -5.42
N GLU A 63 11.99 6.60 -5.24
CA GLU A 63 12.48 5.79 -6.36
C GLU A 63 11.95 4.37 -6.31
N SER A 64 12.09 3.70 -5.16
CA SER A 64 11.74 2.29 -5.01
C SER A 64 10.56 2.10 -4.09
N VAL A 65 9.62 1.24 -4.47
CA VAL A 65 8.55 0.80 -3.59
C VAL A 65 9.12 -0.07 -2.49
N CYS A 66 8.59 0.09 -1.29
CA CYS A 66 8.85 -0.77 -0.15
C CYS A 66 7.55 -1.11 0.58
N ILE A 67 7.57 -2.25 1.25
CA ILE A 67 6.58 -2.63 2.25
C ILE A 67 7.07 -2.10 3.59
N PHE A 68 6.17 -1.42 4.29
CA PHE A 68 6.33 -1.07 5.70
C PHE A 68 5.46 -2.02 6.52
N TRP A 69 6.07 -2.70 7.48
CA TRP A 69 5.41 -3.61 8.40
C TRP A 69 5.08 -2.86 9.70
N PRO A 70 3.83 -2.39 9.92
CA PRO A 70 3.52 -1.56 11.09
C PRO A 70 3.72 -2.29 12.42
N GLU A 71 3.68 -3.61 12.44
CA GLU A 71 3.84 -4.43 13.64
C GLU A 71 5.29 -4.43 14.15
N THR A 72 6.27 -4.35 13.24
CA THR A 72 7.71 -4.44 13.56
C THR A 72 8.47 -3.14 13.29
N GLY A 73 7.90 -2.24 12.48
CA GLY A 73 8.56 -1.06 11.96
C GLY A 73 9.58 -1.34 10.85
N GLU A 74 9.65 -2.59 10.37
CA GLU A 74 10.61 -3.01 9.35
C GLU A 74 10.21 -2.49 7.96
N LEU A 75 11.23 -2.32 7.12
CA LEU A 75 11.09 -1.92 5.73
C LEU A 75 11.65 -3.02 4.84
N GLU A 76 10.83 -3.51 3.93
CA GLU A 76 11.22 -4.47 2.91
C GLU A 76 11.17 -3.80 1.54
N ASN A 77 12.33 -3.62 0.92
CA ASN A 77 12.39 -3.03 -0.42
C ASN A 77 12.01 -4.09 -1.46
N ILE A 78 11.01 -3.79 -2.30
CA ILE A 78 10.58 -4.69 -3.37
C ILE A 78 11.34 -4.46 -4.68
N ASN A 79 12.32 -3.54 -4.67
CA ASN A 79 13.23 -3.20 -5.77
C ASN A 79 12.50 -2.92 -7.10
N SER A 80 11.36 -2.22 -7.02
CA SER A 80 10.55 -1.86 -8.17
C SER A 80 10.15 -0.39 -8.11
N SER A 81 10.02 0.25 -9.26
CA SER A 81 9.32 1.53 -9.38
C SER A 81 7.84 1.37 -9.02
N ILE A 82 7.14 2.51 -8.84
CA ILE A 82 5.71 2.51 -8.59
C ILE A 82 4.91 2.01 -9.80
N GLU A 83 5.38 2.28 -11.02
CA GLU A 83 4.80 1.78 -12.26
C GLU A 83 4.92 0.25 -12.36
N GLU A 84 6.11 -0.30 -12.10
CA GLU A 84 6.32 -1.75 -12.07
C GLU A 84 5.49 -2.43 -11.00
N PHE A 85 5.39 -1.83 -9.80
CA PHE A 85 4.55 -2.36 -8.73
C PHE A 85 3.07 -2.46 -9.14
N PHE A 86 2.52 -1.42 -9.77
CA PHE A 86 1.14 -1.48 -10.26
C PHE A 86 0.99 -2.47 -11.41
N GLN A 87 2.01 -2.66 -12.25
CA GLN A 87 1.99 -3.70 -13.27
C GLN A 87 1.98 -5.10 -12.64
N PHE A 88 2.76 -5.34 -11.58
CA PHE A 88 2.72 -6.61 -10.84
C PHE A 88 1.33 -6.89 -10.26
N ILE A 89 0.67 -5.87 -9.69
CA ILE A 89 -0.70 -6.00 -9.20
C ILE A 89 -1.69 -6.32 -10.34
N LEU A 90 -1.48 -5.77 -11.55
CA LEU A 90 -2.34 -6.06 -12.71
C LEU A 90 -2.13 -7.47 -13.23
N ASP A 91 -0.87 -7.94 -13.26
CA ASP A 91 -0.49 -9.26 -13.75
C ASP A 91 -0.87 -10.36 -12.74
N ASP A 92 -0.88 -10.05 -11.44
CA ASP A 92 -1.21 -10.97 -10.35
C ASP A 92 -2.06 -10.30 -9.25
N PRO A 93 -3.37 -10.10 -9.51
CA PRO A 93 -4.25 -9.40 -8.58
C PRO A 93 -4.51 -10.16 -7.27
N VAL A 94 -4.18 -11.46 -7.22
CA VAL A 94 -4.48 -12.32 -6.08
C VAL A 94 -3.31 -12.40 -5.12
N ASN A 95 -2.07 -12.51 -5.60
CA ASN A 95 -0.94 -12.68 -4.70
C ASN A 95 -0.38 -11.36 -4.18
N THR A 96 -0.46 -10.26 -4.94
CA THR A 96 0.15 -8.99 -4.52
C THR A 96 -0.69 -8.22 -3.50
N ILE A 97 -2.02 -8.32 -3.57
CA ILE A 97 -2.96 -7.61 -2.66
C ILE A 97 -3.98 -8.53 -1.98
N HIS A 98 -3.79 -9.85 -2.07
CA HIS A 98 -4.63 -10.85 -1.41
C HIS A 98 -6.15 -10.72 -1.69
N TYR A 99 -6.53 -10.29 -2.91
CA TYR A 99 -7.91 -9.94 -3.25
C TYR A 99 -8.91 -11.10 -3.03
N ASP A 100 -8.54 -12.35 -3.33
CA ASP A 100 -9.44 -13.49 -3.11
C ASP A 100 -9.77 -13.71 -1.63
N LEU A 101 -8.78 -13.53 -0.75
CA LEU A 101 -8.97 -13.59 0.69
C LEU A 101 -9.90 -12.46 1.15
N TYR A 102 -9.73 -11.26 0.58
CA TYR A 102 -10.59 -10.11 0.87
C TYR A 102 -12.05 -10.40 0.50
N VAL A 103 -12.28 -10.91 -0.72
CA VAL A 103 -13.63 -11.29 -1.19
C VAL A 103 -14.27 -12.35 -0.29
N GLN A 104 -13.50 -13.29 0.25
CA GLN A 104 -14.00 -14.28 1.21
C GLN A 104 -14.35 -13.63 2.57
N ALA A 105 -13.54 -12.68 3.04
CA ALA A 105 -13.74 -12.02 4.32
C ALA A 105 -15.00 -11.15 4.34
N VAL A 106 -15.29 -10.41 3.26
CA VAL A 106 -16.43 -9.47 3.20
C VAL A 106 -17.77 -10.12 2.81
N LYS A 107 -17.78 -11.41 2.46
CA LYS A 107 -18.99 -12.16 2.11
C LYS A 107 -19.76 -12.69 3.33
N LYS A 108 -19.24 -12.53 4.55
CA LYS A 108 -19.88 -12.93 5.80
C LYS A 108 -20.69 -11.79 6.40
#